data_AF-A0AAJ2VQG7-F1
#
_entry.id   AF-A0AAJ2VQG7-F1
#
_cell.length_a   1.000
_cell.length_b   1.000
_cell.length_c   1.000
_cell.angle_alpha   90.00
_cell.angle_beta   90.00
_cell.angle_gamma   90.00
#
_symmetry.space_group_name_H-M   'P 1'
#
loop_
_entity.id
_entity.type
_entity.pdbx_description
1 polymer ?
#
loop_
_entity_poly.entity_id
_entity_poly.type
_entity_poly.pdbx_seq_one_letter_code
_entity_poly.pdbx_strand_id
1 'polypeptide(L)'
;MQNMALKNTALKNMAQKTQAPLTDYLLRLGDNALVLGQRHAQLCGKAPALEEELALMNVGLDLFGQARNWLGYAAELMVADLVTDNIDADHLAFRRDAQDFRNLLITEQPNGDFADTIGRQFLFDAWHVHLLDGLAGSSDPRIAEVAAKSLKEATYHLRRSSEWVIRLGDGTEESHTRMQRALDNLWQFTGELLQVDEIDQAMIEAGIAPDPETIAARWKATVEEVLEEATLERPSYDAWMYTGGKVGHHTEHLGFLLAEMQYLPRAYPDATVW
;
A
#
# COMPACT_ATOMS: atom_id res chain seq x y z
N MET A 1 27.14 30.82 21.80
CA MET A 1 25.92 31.31 21.12
C MET A 1 25.95 31.08 19.61
N GLN A 2 26.98 31.51 18.86
CA GLN A 2 27.10 31.29 17.41
C GLN A 2 27.03 29.82 16.96
N ASN A 3 27.69 28.89 17.67
CA ASN A 3 27.65 27.45 17.38
C ASN A 3 26.26 26.81 17.60
N MET A 4 25.45 27.37 18.51
CA MET A 4 24.11 26.87 18.80
C MET A 4 23.09 27.36 17.76
N ALA A 5 23.25 28.59 17.29
CA ALA A 5 22.47 29.16 16.19
C ALA A 5 22.74 28.42 14.87
N LEU A 6 24.01 28.17 14.52
CA LEU A 6 24.38 27.39 13.32
C LEU A 6 23.84 25.95 13.38
N LYS A 7 23.88 25.31 14.54
CA LYS A 7 23.31 23.96 14.74
C LYS A 7 21.78 23.95 14.61
N ASN A 8 21.09 24.97 15.15
CA ASN A 8 19.65 25.13 14.99
C ASN A 8 19.24 25.44 13.54
N THR A 9 20.02 26.23 12.80
CA THR A 9 19.78 26.51 11.38
C THR A 9 20.03 25.26 10.52
N ALA A 10 21.07 24.48 10.82
CA ALA A 10 21.33 23.21 10.15
C ALA A 10 20.22 22.18 10.41
N LEU A 11 19.75 22.05 11.66
CA LEU A 11 18.63 21.18 12.03
C LEU A 11 17.33 21.60 11.35
N LYS A 12 17.03 22.92 11.29
CA LYS A 12 15.87 23.43 10.55
C LYS A 12 15.97 23.15 9.05
N ASN A 13 17.14 23.36 8.44
CA ASN A 13 17.33 23.11 7.02
C ASN A 13 17.26 21.61 6.67
N MET A 14 17.74 20.73 7.56
CA MET A 14 17.56 19.28 7.39
C MET A 14 16.10 18.86 7.56
N ALA A 15 15.40 19.38 8.58
CA ALA A 15 13.98 19.12 8.77
C ALA A 15 13.14 19.56 7.55
N GLN A 16 13.43 20.74 7.00
CA GLN A 16 12.74 21.26 5.82
C GLN A 16 13.09 20.51 4.52
N LYS A 17 14.31 19.91 4.44
CA LYS A 17 14.73 19.09 3.31
C LYS A 17 14.09 17.69 3.31
N THR A 18 13.72 17.17 4.48
CA THR A 18 13.08 15.85 4.63
C THR A 18 11.56 15.90 4.56
N GLN A 19 10.94 17.06 4.74
CA GLN A 19 9.48 17.20 4.84
C GLN A 19 8.73 16.84 3.55
N ALA A 20 9.17 17.34 2.39
CA ALA A 20 8.54 16.98 1.11
C ALA A 20 8.68 15.48 0.78
N PRO A 21 9.88 14.86 0.90
CA PRO A 21 10.02 13.40 0.79
C PRO A 21 9.17 12.61 1.80
N LEU A 22 9.02 13.09 3.04
CA LEU A 22 8.18 12.45 4.05
C LEU A 22 6.70 12.51 3.66
N THR A 23 6.20 13.65 3.18
CA THR A 23 4.82 13.79 2.70
C THR A 23 4.55 12.80 1.57
N ASP A 24 5.42 12.73 0.54
CA ASP A 24 5.23 11.78 -0.56
C ASP A 24 5.32 10.32 -0.09
N TYR A 25 6.19 10.01 0.89
CA TYR A 25 6.25 8.68 1.48
C TYR A 25 4.95 8.30 2.19
N LEU A 26 4.37 9.22 2.98
CA LEU A 26 3.07 9.02 3.63
C LEU A 26 1.93 8.87 2.61
N LEU A 27 1.96 9.63 1.51
CA LEU A 27 1.01 9.48 0.41
C LEU A 27 1.11 8.09 -0.22
N ARG A 28 2.33 7.55 -0.45
CA ARG A 28 2.51 6.17 -0.95
C ARG A 28 1.85 5.14 -0.03
N LEU A 29 2.10 5.23 1.28
CA LEU A 29 1.51 4.32 2.27
C LEU A 29 -0.02 4.44 2.32
N GLY A 30 -0.53 5.67 2.31
CA GLY A 30 -1.96 5.95 2.33
C GLY A 30 -2.69 5.48 1.07
N ASP A 31 -2.11 5.75 -0.10
CA ASP A 31 -2.70 5.43 -1.41
C ASP A 31 -2.74 3.92 -1.65
N ASN A 32 -1.69 3.19 -1.24
CA ASN A 32 -1.70 1.72 -1.27
C ASN A 32 -2.90 1.15 -0.53
N ALA A 33 -3.10 1.60 0.71
CA ALA A 33 -4.19 1.12 1.56
C ALA A 33 -5.56 1.57 1.04
N LEU A 34 -5.68 2.82 0.57
CA LEU A 34 -6.92 3.37 0.01
C LEU A 34 -7.37 2.60 -1.24
N VAL A 35 -6.46 2.42 -2.21
CA VAL A 35 -6.79 1.79 -3.50
C VAL A 35 -7.09 0.30 -3.32
N LEU A 36 -6.30 -0.41 -2.50
CA LEU A 36 -6.58 -1.81 -2.21
C LEU A 36 -7.88 -1.98 -1.41
N GLY A 37 -8.15 -1.10 -0.44
CA GLY A 37 -9.41 -1.05 0.28
C GLY A 37 -10.62 -0.86 -0.65
N GLN A 38 -10.49 0.04 -1.64
CA GLN A 38 -11.53 0.25 -2.66
C GLN A 38 -11.73 -1.01 -3.53
N ARG A 39 -10.67 -1.73 -3.88
CA ARG A 39 -10.79 -3.02 -4.57
C ARG A 39 -11.54 -4.06 -3.74
N HIS A 40 -11.33 -4.11 -2.42
CA HIS A 40 -12.14 -4.96 -1.54
C HIS A 40 -13.60 -4.53 -1.52
N ALA A 41 -13.89 -3.23 -1.38
CA ALA A 41 -15.27 -2.73 -1.33
C ALA A 41 -16.11 -3.15 -2.56
N GLN A 42 -15.48 -3.25 -3.75
CA GLN A 42 -16.13 -3.73 -4.98
C GLN A 42 -16.64 -5.19 -4.91
N LEU A 43 -16.18 -5.99 -3.94
CA LEU A 43 -16.55 -7.40 -3.74
C LEU A 43 -17.75 -7.59 -2.79
N CYS A 44 -18.27 -6.53 -2.18
CA CYS A 44 -19.47 -6.61 -1.36
C CYS A 44 -20.65 -7.17 -2.19
N GLY A 45 -21.27 -8.25 -1.73
CA GLY A 45 -22.33 -8.99 -2.42
C GLY A 45 -21.84 -9.92 -3.54
N LYS A 46 -20.51 -10.12 -3.70
CA LYS A 46 -19.90 -10.84 -4.83
C LYS A 46 -18.86 -11.89 -4.43
N ALA A 47 -18.60 -12.06 -3.13
CA ALA A 47 -17.67 -13.07 -2.64
C ALA A 47 -18.24 -14.49 -2.84
N PRO A 48 -17.39 -15.53 -2.95
CA PRO A 48 -17.84 -16.90 -3.20
C PRO A 48 -18.62 -17.53 -2.03
N ALA A 49 -18.49 -16.97 -0.82
CA ALA A 49 -19.21 -17.39 0.37
C ALA A 49 -19.40 -16.20 1.33
N LEU A 50 -20.34 -16.31 2.27
CA LEU A 50 -20.63 -15.23 3.23
C LEU A 50 -19.46 -14.99 4.19
N GLU A 51 -18.80 -16.06 4.63
CA GLU A 51 -17.60 -15.99 5.47
C GLU A 51 -16.47 -15.27 4.75
N GLU A 52 -16.34 -15.49 3.44
CA GLU A 52 -15.37 -14.82 2.60
C GLU A 52 -15.71 -13.34 2.39
N GLU A 53 -16.99 -13.03 2.23
CA GLU A 53 -17.44 -11.64 2.16
C GLU A 53 -17.08 -10.87 3.43
N LEU A 54 -17.48 -11.39 4.60
CA LEU A 54 -17.23 -10.73 5.88
C LEU A 54 -15.75 -10.45 6.10
N ALA A 55 -14.90 -11.40 5.74
CA ALA A 55 -13.48 -11.25 5.96
C ALA A 55 -12.79 -10.35 4.91
N LEU A 56 -13.19 -10.38 3.64
CA LEU A 56 -12.72 -9.41 2.64
C LEU A 56 -13.14 -7.98 3.03
N MET A 57 -14.37 -7.80 3.53
CA MET A 57 -14.83 -6.51 4.02
C MET A 57 -14.04 -6.04 5.25
N ASN A 58 -13.67 -6.95 6.15
CA ASN A 58 -12.81 -6.61 7.30
C ASN A 58 -11.41 -6.17 6.85
N VAL A 59 -10.80 -6.86 5.89
CA VAL A 59 -9.52 -6.43 5.30
C VAL A 59 -9.66 -5.03 4.69
N GLY A 60 -10.71 -4.80 3.90
CA GLY A 60 -10.99 -3.48 3.32
C GLY A 60 -11.17 -2.38 4.37
N LEU A 61 -11.89 -2.67 5.46
CA LEU A 61 -12.11 -1.74 6.56
C LEU A 61 -10.82 -1.38 7.29
N ASP A 62 -9.98 -2.36 7.59
CA ASP A 62 -8.66 -2.14 8.19
C ASP A 62 -7.82 -1.24 7.27
N LEU A 63 -7.74 -1.56 5.98
CA LEU A 63 -7.00 -0.77 4.99
C LEU A 63 -7.50 0.68 4.89
N PHE A 64 -8.82 0.92 4.93
CA PHE A 64 -9.34 2.29 4.99
C PHE A 64 -8.94 3.02 6.28
N GLY A 65 -8.92 2.30 7.41
CA GLY A 65 -8.42 2.83 8.68
C GLY A 65 -6.95 3.24 8.59
N GLN A 66 -6.13 2.43 7.93
CA GLN A 66 -4.71 2.72 7.69
C GLN A 66 -4.54 3.91 6.74
N ALA A 67 -5.26 3.93 5.62
CA ALA A 67 -5.27 5.03 4.67
C ALA A 67 -5.59 6.36 5.36
N ARG A 68 -6.61 6.40 6.21
CA ARG A 68 -6.97 7.59 6.99
C ARG A 68 -5.84 8.07 7.90
N ASN A 69 -5.12 7.16 8.56
CA ASN A 69 -4.00 7.54 9.43
C ASN A 69 -2.84 8.14 8.64
N TRP A 70 -2.47 7.51 7.52
CA TRP A 70 -1.36 7.95 6.66
C TRP A 70 -1.68 9.26 5.93
N LEU A 71 -2.83 9.34 5.26
CA LEU A 71 -3.25 10.54 4.54
C LEU A 71 -3.55 11.70 5.49
N GLY A 72 -4.12 11.43 6.67
CA GLY A 72 -4.30 12.45 7.70
C GLY A 72 -2.97 13.05 8.14
N TYR A 73 -1.93 12.23 8.30
CA TYR A 73 -0.61 12.75 8.63
C TYR A 73 0.02 13.55 7.47
N ALA A 74 -0.08 13.04 6.25
CA ALA A 74 0.40 13.76 5.06
C ALA A 74 -0.27 15.14 4.94
N ALA A 75 -1.59 15.22 5.14
CA ALA A 75 -2.35 16.45 5.09
C ALA A 75 -1.88 17.48 6.13
N GLU A 76 -1.63 17.04 7.37
CA GLU A 76 -1.11 17.93 8.42
C GLU A 76 0.26 18.52 8.07
N LEU A 77 1.15 17.72 7.45
CA LEU A 77 2.45 18.21 6.98
C LEU A 77 2.31 19.20 5.82
N MET A 78 1.37 18.97 4.90
CA MET A 78 1.10 19.88 3.78
C MET A 78 0.50 21.21 4.24
N VAL A 79 -0.41 21.21 5.22
CA VAL A 79 -0.96 22.44 5.80
C VAL A 79 0.11 23.25 6.54
N ALA A 80 1.10 22.60 7.14
CA ALA A 80 2.20 23.31 7.78
C ALA A 80 3.12 24.04 6.77
N ASP A 81 3.21 23.55 5.53
CA ASP A 81 4.08 24.08 4.47
C ASP A 81 3.38 25.08 3.53
N LEU A 82 2.06 24.96 3.35
CA LEU A 82 1.28 25.75 2.41
C LEU A 82 0.41 26.79 3.14
N VAL A 83 0.23 27.96 2.52
CA VAL A 83 -0.82 28.92 2.88
C VAL A 83 -2.14 28.51 2.20
N THR A 84 -2.49 27.22 2.25
CA THR A 84 -3.75 26.70 1.72
C THR A 84 -4.55 26.12 2.86
N ASP A 85 -5.64 26.78 3.20
CA ASP A 85 -6.59 26.27 4.19
C ASP A 85 -7.28 25.02 3.61
N ASN A 86 -7.59 24.05 4.48
CA ASN A 86 -8.51 22.93 4.23
C ASN A 86 -7.98 21.72 3.43
N ILE A 87 -6.72 21.30 3.62
CA ILE A 87 -6.25 19.96 3.19
C ILE A 87 -6.42 18.99 4.37
N ASP A 88 -7.23 17.95 4.17
CA ASP A 88 -7.41 16.82 5.08
C ASP A 88 -7.33 15.47 4.32
N ALA A 89 -7.56 14.36 5.02
CA ALA A 89 -7.51 13.03 4.41
C ALA A 89 -8.55 12.86 3.29
N ASP A 90 -9.74 13.47 3.42
CA ASP A 90 -10.80 13.39 2.40
C ASP A 90 -10.40 14.20 1.16
N HIS A 91 -9.79 15.37 1.34
CA HIS A 91 -9.23 16.13 0.23
C HIS A 91 -8.22 15.29 -0.56
N LEU A 92 -7.27 14.66 0.14
CA LEU A 92 -6.27 13.81 -0.49
C LEU A 92 -6.89 12.57 -1.17
N ALA A 93 -7.93 11.96 -0.61
CA ALA A 93 -8.57 10.80 -1.22
C ALA A 93 -9.42 11.16 -2.45
N PHE A 94 -10.16 12.26 -2.39
CA PHE A 94 -11.25 12.52 -3.34
C PHE A 94 -11.01 13.65 -4.35
N ARG A 95 -9.97 14.47 -4.15
CA ARG A 95 -9.67 15.64 -5.01
C ARG A 95 -8.42 15.51 -5.86
N ARG A 96 -7.62 14.45 -5.67
CA ARG A 96 -6.47 14.13 -6.52
C ARG A 96 -6.89 13.37 -7.78
N ASP A 97 -6.27 13.71 -8.90
CA ASP A 97 -6.36 12.93 -10.15
C ASP A 97 -5.35 11.78 -10.13
N ALA A 98 -5.46 10.84 -11.09
CA ALA A 98 -4.62 9.65 -11.13
C ALA A 98 -3.11 9.96 -11.10
N GLN A 99 -2.65 11.01 -11.79
CA GLN A 99 -1.24 11.41 -11.77
C GLN A 99 -0.73 11.91 -10.41
N ASP A 100 -1.63 12.20 -9.46
CA ASP A 100 -1.29 12.67 -8.11
C ASP A 100 -1.38 11.54 -7.07
N PHE A 101 -1.85 10.35 -7.46
CA PHE A 101 -1.79 9.14 -6.66
C PHE A 101 -0.39 8.53 -6.69
N ARG A 102 -0.05 7.80 -5.63
CA ARG A 102 1.27 7.21 -5.40
C ARG A 102 1.18 5.73 -5.01
N ASN A 103 0.04 5.09 -5.24
CA ASN A 103 -0.14 3.66 -4.95
C ASN A 103 0.70 2.80 -5.88
N LEU A 104 1.10 1.63 -5.39
CA LEU A 104 1.74 0.58 -6.15
C LEU A 104 0.80 0.06 -7.25
N LEU A 105 1.36 -0.32 -8.39
CA LEU A 105 0.58 -0.84 -9.51
C LEU A 105 -0.15 -2.16 -9.17
N ILE A 106 0.37 -2.93 -8.21
CA ILE A 106 -0.27 -4.17 -7.79
C ILE A 106 -1.62 -3.91 -7.09
N THR A 107 -1.78 -2.81 -6.35
CA THR A 107 -3.00 -2.55 -5.56
C THR A 107 -4.17 -2.11 -6.42
N GLU A 108 -3.91 -1.51 -7.59
CA GLU A 108 -4.93 -1.08 -8.53
C GLU A 108 -5.39 -2.17 -9.50
N GLN A 109 -4.78 -3.36 -9.51
CA GLN A 109 -5.18 -4.43 -10.41
C GLN A 109 -6.65 -4.84 -10.18
N PRO A 110 -7.42 -5.16 -11.23
CA PRO A 110 -8.81 -5.60 -11.09
C PRO A 110 -8.94 -6.84 -10.20
N ASN A 111 -10.11 -7.02 -9.58
CA ASN A 111 -10.33 -8.17 -8.70
C ASN A 111 -10.32 -9.53 -9.42
N GLY A 112 -10.68 -9.56 -10.71
CA GLY A 112 -10.72 -10.81 -11.47
C GLY A 112 -11.64 -11.86 -10.84
N ASP A 113 -11.20 -13.12 -10.88
CA ASP A 113 -11.79 -14.17 -10.06
C ASP A 113 -11.20 -14.19 -8.63
N PHE A 114 -11.68 -15.12 -7.80
CA PHE A 114 -11.23 -15.17 -6.40
C PHE A 114 -9.73 -15.46 -6.25
N ALA A 115 -9.12 -16.21 -7.17
CA ALA A 115 -7.69 -16.48 -7.14
C ALA A 115 -6.88 -15.22 -7.49
N ASP A 116 -7.35 -14.41 -8.44
CA ASP A 116 -6.73 -13.12 -8.77
C ASP A 116 -6.77 -12.17 -7.55
N THR A 117 -7.92 -12.09 -6.87
CA THR A 117 -8.06 -11.29 -5.64
C THR A 117 -7.13 -11.77 -4.53
N ILE A 118 -7.10 -13.07 -4.25
CA ILE A 118 -6.26 -13.66 -3.19
C ILE A 118 -4.78 -13.54 -3.54
N GLY A 119 -4.38 -13.77 -4.79
CA GLY A 119 -2.99 -13.64 -5.23
C GLY A 119 -2.47 -12.21 -5.05
N ARG A 120 -3.27 -11.21 -5.46
CA ARG A 120 -2.94 -9.79 -5.24
C ARG A 120 -2.81 -9.49 -3.75
N GLN A 121 -3.76 -9.97 -2.96
CA GLN A 121 -3.78 -9.74 -1.52
C GLN A 121 -2.57 -10.36 -0.84
N PHE A 122 -2.22 -11.61 -1.16
CA PHE A 122 -1.08 -12.31 -0.60
C PHE A 122 0.25 -11.62 -0.93
N LEU A 123 0.50 -11.30 -2.21
CA LEU A 123 1.75 -10.67 -2.62
C LEU A 123 1.95 -9.30 -1.94
N PHE A 124 0.86 -8.55 -1.77
CA PHE A 124 0.87 -7.28 -1.05
C PHE A 124 1.05 -7.48 0.47
N ASP A 125 0.28 -8.38 1.11
CA ASP A 125 0.35 -8.64 2.55
C ASP A 125 1.72 -9.13 2.98
N ALA A 126 2.33 -10.01 2.18
CA ALA A 126 3.67 -10.52 2.44
C ALA A 126 4.70 -9.39 2.47
N TRP A 127 4.48 -8.33 1.70
CA TRP A 127 5.35 -7.15 1.71
C TRP A 127 4.97 -6.21 2.86
N HIS A 128 3.68 -5.98 3.02
CA HIS A 128 3.12 -5.00 3.94
C HIS A 128 3.45 -5.33 5.39
N VAL A 129 3.39 -6.61 5.78
CA VAL A 129 3.78 -7.05 7.13
C VAL A 129 5.24 -6.69 7.43
N HIS A 130 6.16 -7.00 6.51
CA HIS A 130 7.58 -6.72 6.73
C HIS A 130 7.87 -5.22 6.71
N LEU A 131 7.21 -4.46 5.82
CA LEU A 131 7.32 -3.01 5.80
C LEU A 131 6.85 -2.41 7.12
N LEU A 132 5.66 -2.79 7.61
CA LEU A 132 5.09 -2.27 8.85
C LEU A 132 5.89 -2.67 10.08
N ASP A 133 6.47 -3.88 10.12
CA ASP A 133 7.41 -4.30 11.16
C ASP A 133 8.64 -3.39 11.20
N GLY A 134 9.21 -3.09 10.03
CA GLY A 134 10.31 -2.14 9.90
C GLY A 134 9.93 -0.71 10.33
N LEU A 135 8.78 -0.22 9.87
CA LEU A 135 8.27 1.11 10.20
C LEU A 135 7.89 1.26 11.68
N ALA A 136 7.52 0.18 12.37
CA ALA A 136 7.30 0.21 13.82
C ALA A 136 8.59 0.56 14.60
N GLY A 137 9.77 0.40 13.98
CA GLY A 137 11.06 0.85 14.49
C GLY A 137 11.49 2.24 14.00
N SER A 138 10.62 2.98 13.31
CA SER A 138 10.92 4.29 12.72
C SER A 138 11.35 5.32 13.77
N SER A 139 12.26 6.22 13.40
CA SER A 139 12.61 7.39 14.22
C SER A 139 11.48 8.42 14.29
N ASP A 140 10.53 8.39 13.36
CA ASP A 140 9.32 9.20 13.43
C ASP A 140 8.28 8.52 14.35
N PRO A 141 7.93 9.13 15.50
CA PRO A 141 7.10 8.47 16.50
C PRO A 141 5.66 8.24 16.01
N ARG A 142 5.15 9.08 15.11
CA ARG A 142 3.78 8.92 14.59
C ARG A 142 3.75 7.78 13.58
N ILE A 143 4.75 7.68 12.71
CA ILE A 143 4.88 6.52 11.80
C ILE A 143 5.02 5.23 12.61
N ALA A 144 5.89 5.22 13.64
CA ALA A 144 6.08 4.05 14.48
C ALA A 144 4.79 3.59 15.17
N GLU A 145 4.00 4.52 15.71
CA GLU A 145 2.72 4.21 16.35
C GLU A 145 1.68 3.66 15.36
N VAL A 146 1.49 4.33 14.22
CA VAL A 146 0.54 3.88 13.20
C VAL A 146 0.95 2.51 12.67
N ALA A 147 2.23 2.32 12.34
CA ALA A 147 2.75 1.05 11.84
C ALA A 147 2.57 -0.09 12.84
N ALA A 148 2.86 0.13 14.13
CA ALA A 148 2.69 -0.90 15.17
C ALA A 148 1.22 -1.32 15.35
N LYS A 149 0.27 -0.40 15.13
CA LYS A 149 -1.16 -0.74 15.12
C LYS A 149 -1.52 -1.53 13.86
N SER A 150 -1.16 -1.01 12.68
CA SER A 150 -1.46 -1.62 11.38
C SER A 150 -0.83 -2.99 11.20
N LEU A 151 0.33 -3.25 11.81
CA LEU A 151 1.03 -4.53 11.75
C LEU A 151 0.17 -5.68 12.31
N LYS A 152 -0.62 -5.41 13.35
CA LYS A 152 -1.52 -6.44 13.93
C LYS A 152 -2.60 -6.87 12.95
N GLU A 153 -3.16 -5.90 12.22
CA GLU A 153 -4.16 -6.13 11.16
C GLU A 153 -3.49 -6.86 9.98
N ALA A 154 -2.37 -6.34 9.48
CA ALA A 154 -1.65 -6.91 8.34
C ALA A 154 -1.16 -8.35 8.60
N THR A 155 -0.78 -8.69 9.84
CA THR A 155 -0.40 -10.06 10.20
C THR A 155 -1.59 -11.02 10.03
N TYR A 156 -2.80 -10.58 10.38
CA TYR A 156 -4.02 -11.36 10.14
C TYR A 156 -4.33 -11.47 8.65
N HIS A 157 -4.15 -10.39 7.88
CA HIS A 157 -4.34 -10.38 6.43
C HIS A 157 -3.40 -11.40 5.76
N LEU A 158 -2.09 -11.33 6.05
CA LEU A 158 -1.08 -12.23 5.51
C LEU A 158 -1.37 -13.70 5.83
N ARG A 159 -1.70 -14.00 7.10
CA ARG A 159 -2.05 -15.37 7.48
C ARG A 159 -3.20 -15.89 6.62
N ARG A 160 -4.25 -15.10 6.47
CA ARG A 160 -5.45 -15.49 5.73
C ARG A 160 -5.20 -15.63 4.24
N SER A 161 -4.52 -14.67 3.63
CA SER A 161 -4.21 -14.71 2.21
C SER A 161 -3.27 -15.88 1.89
N SER A 162 -2.31 -16.18 2.76
CA SER A 162 -1.46 -17.38 2.68
C SER A 162 -2.26 -18.67 2.75
N GLU A 163 -3.15 -18.82 3.75
CA GLU A 163 -4.01 -20.00 3.91
C GLU A 163 -4.88 -20.23 2.66
N TRP A 164 -5.35 -19.16 2.00
CA TRP A 164 -6.12 -19.27 0.76
C TRP A 164 -5.26 -19.59 -0.47
N VAL A 165 -4.06 -19.02 -0.58
CA VAL A 165 -3.12 -19.41 -1.65
C VAL A 165 -2.80 -20.90 -1.56
N ILE A 166 -2.52 -21.41 -0.35
CA ILE A 166 -2.26 -22.84 -0.13
C ILE A 166 -3.49 -23.69 -0.47
N ARG A 167 -4.69 -23.31 0.02
CA ARG A 167 -5.91 -24.06 -0.26
C ARG A 167 -6.28 -24.09 -1.75
N LEU A 168 -6.03 -23.01 -2.48
CA LEU A 168 -6.31 -22.95 -3.91
C LEU A 168 -5.24 -23.69 -4.70
N GLY A 169 -3.97 -23.54 -4.34
CA GLY A 169 -2.84 -24.24 -4.94
C GLY A 169 -2.94 -25.75 -4.73
N ASP A 170 -2.89 -26.24 -3.49
CA ASP A 170 -2.99 -27.67 -3.14
C ASP A 170 -4.44 -28.17 -3.05
N GLY A 171 -5.32 -27.62 -3.89
CA GLY A 171 -6.75 -27.90 -3.91
C GLY A 171 -7.13 -28.92 -4.99
N THR A 172 -7.96 -28.47 -5.94
CA THR A 172 -8.30 -29.25 -7.15
C THR A 172 -7.41 -28.81 -8.32
N GLU A 173 -7.38 -29.60 -9.40
CA GLU A 173 -6.67 -29.19 -10.62
C GLU A 173 -7.18 -27.84 -11.15
N GLU A 174 -8.48 -27.56 -11.02
CA GLU A 174 -9.06 -26.28 -11.43
C GLU A 174 -8.61 -25.12 -10.53
N SER A 175 -8.64 -25.28 -9.20
CA SER A 175 -8.20 -24.21 -8.30
C SER A 175 -6.71 -23.96 -8.41
N HIS A 176 -5.91 -25.02 -8.56
CA HIS A 176 -4.46 -24.93 -8.79
C HIS A 176 -4.16 -24.11 -10.03
N THR A 177 -4.77 -24.48 -11.16
CA THR A 177 -4.60 -23.78 -12.45
C THR A 177 -4.97 -22.31 -12.35
N ARG A 178 -6.06 -21.97 -11.66
CA ARG A 178 -6.49 -20.57 -11.48
C ARG A 178 -5.53 -19.79 -10.59
N MET A 179 -5.05 -20.39 -9.51
CA MET A 179 -4.09 -19.75 -8.60
C MET A 179 -2.73 -19.54 -9.25
N GLN A 180 -2.25 -20.53 -10.02
CA GLN A 180 -1.04 -20.38 -10.82
C GLN A 180 -1.18 -19.24 -11.84
N ARG A 181 -2.29 -19.21 -12.59
CA ARG A 181 -2.55 -18.13 -13.56
C ARG A 181 -2.62 -16.75 -12.90
N ALA A 182 -3.27 -16.64 -11.74
CA ALA A 182 -3.32 -15.40 -10.97
C ALA A 182 -1.91 -14.94 -10.58
N LEU A 183 -1.08 -15.85 -10.08
CA LEU A 183 0.32 -15.57 -9.75
C LEU A 183 1.11 -15.09 -10.98
N ASP A 184 1.03 -15.82 -12.09
CA ASP A 184 1.73 -15.50 -13.34
C ASP A 184 1.39 -14.09 -13.84
N ASN A 185 0.09 -13.73 -13.81
CA ASN A 185 -0.40 -12.44 -14.29
C ASN A 185 -0.01 -11.27 -13.38
N LEU A 186 0.02 -11.50 -12.06
CA LEU A 186 0.29 -10.47 -11.06
C LEU A 186 1.78 -10.26 -10.80
N TRP A 187 2.62 -11.27 -11.10
CA TRP A 187 4.04 -11.27 -10.76
C TRP A 187 4.79 -10.06 -11.30
N GLN A 188 4.46 -9.63 -12.51
CA GLN A 188 5.04 -8.46 -13.17
C GLN A 188 4.85 -7.13 -12.41
N PHE A 189 3.97 -7.07 -11.41
CA PHE A 189 3.78 -5.89 -10.56
C PHE A 189 4.52 -5.98 -9.22
N THR A 190 5.18 -7.11 -8.93
CA THR A 190 5.89 -7.31 -7.66
C THR A 190 7.22 -6.56 -7.59
N GLY A 191 7.83 -6.23 -8.73
CA GLY A 191 9.10 -5.50 -8.77
C GLY A 191 9.04 -4.14 -8.06
N GLU A 192 7.92 -3.42 -8.20
CA GLU A 192 7.75 -2.10 -7.60
C GLU A 192 7.68 -2.13 -6.06
N LEU A 193 7.25 -3.26 -5.45
CA LEU A 193 7.22 -3.44 -3.99
C LEU A 193 8.59 -3.25 -3.35
N LEU A 194 9.64 -3.69 -4.05
CA LEU A 194 11.01 -3.75 -3.55
C LEU A 194 11.91 -2.68 -4.19
N GLN A 195 11.35 -1.83 -5.05
CA GLN A 195 12.09 -0.78 -5.72
C GLN A 195 12.33 0.39 -4.77
N VAL A 196 13.59 0.83 -4.72
CA VAL A 196 14.07 1.99 -3.97
C VAL A 196 14.30 3.15 -4.94
N ASP A 197 13.68 4.30 -4.66
CA ASP A 197 13.93 5.56 -5.33
C ASP A 197 14.48 6.63 -4.39
N GLU A 198 14.59 7.87 -4.88
CA GLU A 198 15.16 8.99 -4.12
C GLU A 198 14.37 9.32 -2.84
N ILE A 199 13.05 9.12 -2.83
CA ILE A 199 12.21 9.35 -1.65
C ILE A 199 12.47 8.25 -0.61
N ASP A 200 12.51 6.99 -1.04
CA ASP A 200 12.82 5.88 -0.12
C ASP A 200 14.21 6.06 0.49
N GLN A 201 15.21 6.42 -0.34
CA GLN A 201 16.58 6.67 0.12
C GLN A 201 16.64 7.80 1.16
N ALA A 202 15.89 8.89 0.94
CA ALA A 202 15.79 9.98 1.90
C ALA A 202 15.16 9.55 3.23
N MET A 203 14.16 8.66 3.20
CA MET A 203 13.53 8.12 4.40
C MET A 203 14.45 7.14 5.14
N ILE A 204 15.23 6.32 4.42
CA ILE A 204 16.22 5.42 5.01
C ILE A 204 17.31 6.23 5.72
N GLU A 205 17.87 7.25 5.05
CA GLU A 205 18.91 8.13 5.61
C GLU A 205 18.42 8.91 6.84
N ALA A 206 17.13 9.25 6.86
CA ALA A 206 16.49 9.90 8.00
C ALA A 206 16.20 8.93 9.18
N GLY A 207 16.39 7.62 9.01
CA GLY A 207 16.01 6.61 10.00
C GLY A 207 14.49 6.36 10.07
N ILE A 208 13.75 6.79 9.05
CA ILE A 208 12.28 6.71 8.99
C ILE A 208 11.83 5.39 8.35
N ALA A 209 12.37 5.05 7.18
CA ALA A 209 12.04 3.82 6.45
C ALA A 209 13.03 2.70 6.79
N PRO A 210 12.58 1.42 6.76
CA PRO A 210 13.45 0.28 7.05
C PRO A 210 14.43 0.00 5.91
N ASP A 211 15.43 -0.83 6.21
CA ASP A 211 16.40 -1.32 5.23
C ASP A 211 15.70 -2.14 4.12
N PRO A 212 15.78 -1.71 2.84
CA PRO A 212 15.09 -2.36 1.73
C PRO A 212 15.62 -3.76 1.44
N GLU A 213 16.89 -4.05 1.71
CA GLU A 213 17.45 -5.39 1.50
C GLU A 213 16.84 -6.40 2.47
N THR A 214 16.67 -6.01 3.74
CA THR A 214 15.97 -6.81 4.74
C THR A 214 14.52 -7.07 4.34
N ILE A 215 13.80 -6.06 3.85
CA ILE A 215 12.41 -6.22 3.38
C ILE A 215 12.35 -7.19 2.19
N ALA A 216 13.23 -7.01 1.20
CA ALA A 216 13.29 -7.87 0.02
C ALA A 216 13.59 -9.33 0.40
N ALA A 217 14.56 -9.57 1.28
CA ALA A 217 14.90 -10.93 1.70
C ALA A 217 13.74 -11.61 2.44
N ARG A 218 13.10 -10.91 3.37
CA ARG A 218 11.96 -11.45 4.13
C ARG A 218 10.73 -11.68 3.26
N TRP A 219 10.44 -10.76 2.33
CA TRP A 219 9.34 -10.92 1.38
C TRP A 219 9.53 -12.16 0.51
N LYS A 220 10.73 -12.33 -0.07
CA LYS A 220 11.05 -13.50 -0.89
C LYS A 220 10.89 -14.79 -0.10
N ALA A 221 11.42 -14.84 1.12
CA ALA A 221 11.30 -16.02 1.99
C ALA A 221 9.83 -16.37 2.27
N THR A 222 8.98 -15.39 2.63
CA THR A 222 7.54 -15.61 2.86
C THR A 222 6.84 -16.10 1.59
N VAL A 223 7.13 -15.49 0.43
CA VAL A 223 6.52 -15.89 -0.84
C VAL A 223 6.95 -17.29 -1.23
N GLU A 224 8.23 -17.61 -1.14
CA GLU A 224 8.76 -18.94 -1.49
C GLU A 224 8.18 -20.03 -0.58
N GLU A 225 8.12 -19.81 0.74
CA GLU A 225 7.53 -20.75 1.70
C GLU A 225 6.08 -21.10 1.37
N VAL A 226 5.24 -20.07 1.15
CA VAL A 226 3.81 -20.27 0.88
C VAL A 226 3.58 -20.92 -0.49
N LEU A 227 4.35 -20.53 -1.52
CA LEU A 227 4.20 -21.11 -2.85
C LEU A 227 4.67 -22.57 -2.90
N GLU A 228 5.72 -22.92 -2.16
CA GLU A 228 6.19 -24.30 -2.00
C GLU A 228 5.11 -25.16 -1.35
N GLU A 229 4.52 -24.71 -0.24
CA GLU A 229 3.41 -25.42 0.43
C GLU A 229 2.16 -25.51 -0.46
N ALA A 230 1.88 -24.47 -1.26
CA ALA A 230 0.77 -24.44 -2.20
C ALA A 230 0.99 -25.28 -3.47
N THR A 231 2.17 -25.89 -3.66
CA THR A 231 2.56 -26.61 -4.88
C THR A 231 2.51 -25.76 -6.16
N LEU A 232 2.75 -24.44 -6.03
CA LEU A 232 2.73 -23.47 -7.13
C LEU A 232 4.15 -23.14 -7.59
N GLU A 233 4.30 -22.84 -8.88
CA GLU A 233 5.58 -22.43 -9.46
C GLU A 233 5.72 -20.91 -9.39
N ARG A 234 6.77 -20.42 -8.73
CA ARG A 234 7.09 -19.01 -8.70
C ARG A 234 7.64 -18.54 -10.05
N PRO A 235 7.08 -17.49 -10.68
CA PRO A 235 7.70 -16.91 -11.88
C PRO A 235 9.08 -16.30 -11.57
N SER A 236 9.96 -16.19 -12.58
CA SER A 236 11.35 -15.75 -12.39
C SER A 236 11.45 -14.38 -11.70
N TYR A 237 12.46 -14.21 -10.82
CA TYR A 237 12.77 -12.89 -10.28
C TYR A 237 13.40 -11.97 -11.33
N ASP A 238 13.95 -12.54 -12.40
CA ASP A 238 14.51 -11.81 -13.55
C ASP A 238 13.45 -11.48 -14.61
N ALA A 239 12.17 -11.78 -14.34
CA ALA A 239 11.09 -11.40 -15.23
C ALA A 239 11.02 -9.88 -15.37
N TRP A 240 10.52 -9.41 -16.52
CA TRP A 240 10.29 -7.99 -16.72
C TRP A 240 9.17 -7.49 -15.81
N MET A 241 9.34 -6.30 -15.24
CA MET A 241 8.44 -5.74 -14.22
C MET A 241 7.88 -4.38 -14.65
N TYR A 242 6.58 -4.18 -14.44
CA TYR A 242 5.94 -2.87 -14.50
C TYR A 242 6.28 -2.05 -13.25
N THR A 243 6.55 -0.76 -13.45
CA THR A 243 6.83 0.22 -12.39
C THR A 243 6.26 1.57 -12.81
N GLY A 244 5.95 2.44 -11.86
CA GLY A 244 5.50 3.80 -12.14
C GLY A 244 4.45 4.36 -11.18
N GLY A 245 3.74 3.51 -10.44
CA GLY A 245 2.69 3.92 -9.51
C GLY A 245 3.21 4.88 -8.45
N LYS A 246 4.43 4.65 -7.93
CA LYS A 246 5.08 5.52 -6.93
C LYS A 246 5.36 6.95 -7.41
N VAL A 247 5.26 7.21 -8.72
CA VAL A 247 5.49 8.51 -9.36
C VAL A 247 4.29 9.00 -10.19
N GLY A 248 3.10 8.41 -10.00
CA GLY A 248 1.87 8.82 -10.68
C GLY A 248 1.69 8.27 -12.09
N HIS A 249 2.51 7.29 -12.50
CA HIS A 249 2.37 6.60 -13.79
C HIS A 249 1.64 5.27 -13.57
N HIS A 250 0.32 5.32 -13.65
CA HIS A 250 -0.56 4.19 -13.36
C HIS A 250 -0.97 3.41 -14.60
N THR A 251 -1.53 2.22 -14.39
CA THR A 251 -2.26 1.50 -15.43
C THR A 251 -3.57 2.24 -15.75
N GLU A 252 -4.24 1.84 -16.83
CA GLU A 252 -5.55 2.38 -17.19
C GLU A 252 -6.62 2.11 -16.11
N HIS A 253 -6.38 1.16 -15.20
CA HIS A 253 -7.35 0.72 -14.21
C HIS A 253 -7.61 1.76 -13.12
N LEU A 254 -6.60 2.55 -12.74
CA LEU A 254 -6.76 3.50 -11.64
C LEU A 254 -7.79 4.58 -11.98
N GLY A 255 -7.77 5.10 -13.21
CA GLY A 255 -8.69 6.16 -13.63
C GLY A 255 -10.17 5.76 -13.50
N PHE A 256 -10.51 4.52 -13.88
CA PHE A 256 -11.87 4.00 -13.71
C PHE A 256 -12.26 3.82 -12.24
N LEU A 257 -11.34 3.35 -11.41
CA LEU A 257 -11.57 3.18 -9.98
C LEU A 257 -11.79 4.54 -9.29
N LEU A 258 -10.98 5.54 -9.61
CA LEU A 258 -11.12 6.89 -9.04
C LEU A 258 -12.40 7.58 -9.52
N ALA A 259 -12.81 7.39 -10.77
CA ALA A 259 -14.06 7.96 -11.28
C ALA A 259 -15.28 7.50 -10.47
N GLU A 260 -15.31 6.22 -10.05
CA GLU A 260 -16.35 5.68 -9.17
C GLU A 260 -16.20 6.21 -7.74
N MET A 261 -15.00 6.08 -7.16
CA MET A 261 -14.71 6.44 -5.76
C MET A 261 -14.95 7.93 -5.47
N GLN A 262 -14.65 8.80 -6.43
CA GLN A 262 -14.64 10.25 -6.24
C GLN A 262 -15.90 10.94 -6.79
N TYR A 263 -16.85 10.19 -7.34
CA TYR A 263 -18.01 10.76 -8.02
C TYR A 263 -18.79 11.74 -7.13
N LEU A 264 -19.19 11.32 -5.93
CA LEU A 264 -20.06 12.12 -5.08
C LEU A 264 -19.37 13.42 -4.59
N PRO A 265 -18.14 13.39 -4.06
CA PRO A 265 -17.43 14.61 -3.70
C PRO A 265 -17.20 15.55 -4.91
N ARG A 266 -16.90 15.00 -6.10
CA ARG A 266 -16.68 15.81 -7.32
C ARG A 266 -17.97 16.42 -7.86
N ALA A 267 -19.09 15.71 -7.79
CA ALA A 267 -20.39 16.20 -8.25
C ALA A 267 -20.96 17.31 -7.35
N TYR A 268 -20.65 17.28 -6.06
CA TYR A 268 -21.15 18.23 -5.06
C TYR A 268 -20.00 18.85 -4.25
N PRO A 269 -19.18 19.71 -4.86
CA PRO A 269 -17.97 20.24 -4.23
C PRO A 269 -18.23 21.18 -3.05
N ASP A 270 -19.40 21.82 -3.01
CA ASP A 270 -19.77 22.79 -1.97
C ASP A 270 -20.41 22.15 -0.72
N ALA A 271 -20.57 20.81 -0.72
CA ALA A 271 -21.10 20.10 0.44
C ALA A 271 -20.04 20.06 1.56
N THR A 272 -20.42 20.58 2.73
CA THR A 272 -19.49 20.77 3.86
C THR A 272 -19.57 19.67 4.92
N VAL A 273 -20.53 18.75 4.84
CA VAL A 273 -20.74 17.63 5.79
C VAL A 273 -21.31 16.43 5.02
N TRP A 274 -20.80 15.23 5.32
CA TRP A 274 -21.22 13.95 4.74
C TRP A 274 -21.52 12.92 5.84
#